data_AF-G3IFL7-F1
#
_entry.id   AF-G3IFL7-F1
#
_cell.length_a   1.000
_cell.length_b   1.000
_cell.length_c   1.000
_cell.angle_alpha   90.00
_cell.angle_beta   90.00
_cell.angle_gamma   90.00
#
_symmetry.space_group_name_H-M   'P 1'
#
loop_
_entity.id
_entity.type
_entity.pdbx_description
1 polymer ?
#
loop_
_entity_poly.entity_id
_entity_poly.type
_entity_poly.pdbx_seq_one_letter_code
_entity_poly.pdbx_strand_id
1 'polypeptide(L)'
;MDFKHPEGVTVQVMLPRRSLLVMTGESRYLWTHGITPRKFDTVQASEQFKGGIITSDIGDLTLSKRGIRTSFTFRKVRHVPCNCSYTSVCDRQRKATSPCLPESSKEAWQLEREHVHRVYDLIARHFSSTRHSPWPRIVEFLKALPSGSIVADIGCGNGKYLGINKELYMIGCDRSQNLVDICRERQFQALVCDALSVPFRSGCFDACISIAVIHHFSTVERRVAALQELTRLLRPGGQALIYVWAMEQEYKNQKSSYLRGSKTSHEDKKEINSDTSTEELLENQMPDGGSEDLASSVPSTVNIKEEGCKPRKVELPVHTNRTCFHSQDVLVPWHLKGNPGKDKAVEPFGLAGCPDPSPVFHRYYHVFCDGELEASCQALGDVSILKSYYDQGNWCVVLQKV
;
A
#
# COMPACT_ATOMS: atom_id res chain seq x y z
N MET A 1 33.41 3.46 10.99
CA MET A 1 32.34 4.04 10.16
C MET A 1 32.39 3.27 8.88
N ASP A 2 31.27 2.73 8.46
CA ASP A 2 31.23 1.78 7.37
C ASP A 2 30.71 2.51 6.13
N PHE A 3 31.38 2.28 5.00
CA PHE A 3 31.06 2.79 3.68
C PHE A 3 30.68 1.61 2.79
N LYS A 4 29.59 1.73 2.03
CA LYS A 4 29.13 0.70 1.09
C LYS A 4 28.88 1.31 -0.29
N HIS A 5 29.47 0.69 -1.30
CA HIS A 5 29.28 1.01 -2.71
C HIS A 5 28.10 0.23 -3.29
N PRO A 6 27.33 0.79 -4.25
CA PRO A 6 26.25 0.06 -4.93
C PRO A 6 26.69 -1.23 -5.65
N GLU A 7 27.95 -1.34 -6.04
CA GLU A 7 28.52 -2.54 -6.67
C GLU A 7 28.93 -3.63 -5.65
N GLY A 8 28.54 -3.49 -4.38
CA GLY A 8 28.78 -4.48 -3.33
C GLY A 8 30.10 -4.31 -2.56
N VAL A 9 30.94 -3.36 -2.94
CA VAL A 9 32.21 -3.07 -2.23
C VAL A 9 31.91 -2.43 -0.86
N THR A 10 32.56 -2.92 0.19
CA THR A 10 32.43 -2.36 1.55
C THR A 10 33.80 -1.93 2.08
N VAL A 11 33.87 -0.73 2.65
CA VAL A 11 35.08 -0.15 3.23
C VAL A 11 34.80 0.25 4.67
N GLN A 12 35.65 -0.16 5.61
CA GLN A 12 35.56 0.27 7.00
C GLN A 12 36.62 1.34 7.29
N VAL A 13 36.19 2.45 7.87
CA VAL A 13 37.06 3.57 8.24
C VAL A 13 37.07 3.74 9.76
N MET A 14 38.25 3.61 10.35
CA MET A 14 38.46 3.89 11.77
C MET A 14 38.56 5.41 11.96
N LEU A 15 37.69 5.94 12.82
CA LEU A 15 37.66 7.36 13.17
C LEU A 15 37.87 7.50 14.69
N PRO A 16 39.08 7.90 15.13
CA PRO A 16 39.38 8.14 16.53
C PRO A 16 38.45 9.20 17.16
N ARG A 17 38.45 9.27 18.50
CA ARG A 17 37.80 10.39 19.21
C ARG A 17 38.29 11.74 18.69
N ARG A 18 37.38 12.71 18.58
CA ARG A 18 37.67 14.08 18.09
C ARG A 18 38.17 14.14 16.63
N SER A 19 37.81 13.15 15.82
CA SER A 19 38.09 13.18 14.37
C SER A 19 37.04 13.97 13.61
N LEU A 20 37.48 14.67 12.57
CA LEU A 20 36.64 15.27 11.54
C LEU A 20 36.74 14.43 10.27
N LEU A 21 35.59 14.06 9.69
CA LEU A 21 35.54 13.40 8.39
C LEU A 21 34.89 14.34 7.37
N VAL A 22 35.62 14.68 6.31
CA VAL A 22 35.13 15.47 5.19
C VAL A 22 34.98 14.56 3.98
N MET A 23 33.75 14.37 3.50
CA MET A 23 33.45 13.52 2.34
C MET A 23 33.26 14.38 1.10
N THR A 24 33.91 14.00 0.01
CA THR A 24 33.80 14.64 -1.31
C THR A 24 33.74 13.59 -2.42
N GLY A 25 33.27 13.97 -3.61
CA GLY A 25 33.17 13.05 -4.76
C GLY A 25 32.32 11.81 -4.45
N GLU A 26 32.78 10.65 -4.92
CA GLU A 26 32.06 9.37 -4.80
C GLU A 26 31.66 9.05 -3.36
N SER A 27 32.60 9.21 -2.41
CA SER A 27 32.36 8.93 -0.99
C SER A 27 31.17 9.70 -0.39
N ARG A 28 30.85 10.87 -0.98
CA ARG A 28 29.72 11.72 -0.56
C ARG A 28 28.43 11.42 -1.33
N TYR A 29 28.54 11.17 -2.62
CA TYR A 29 27.40 11.18 -3.54
C TYR A 29 26.92 9.78 -3.96
N LEU A 30 27.83 8.81 -4.01
CA LEU A 30 27.56 7.46 -4.52
C LEU A 30 27.55 6.41 -3.41
N TRP A 31 28.42 6.58 -2.40
CA TRP A 31 28.54 5.62 -1.31
C TRP A 31 27.54 5.91 -0.19
N THR A 32 26.97 4.85 0.38
CA THR A 32 26.21 4.94 1.64
C THR A 32 27.16 4.79 2.81
N HIS A 33 26.92 5.50 3.92
CA HIS A 33 27.82 5.49 5.06
C HIS A 33 27.07 5.53 6.39
N GLY A 34 27.60 4.85 7.41
CA GLY A 34 26.93 4.77 8.70
C GLY A 34 27.79 4.31 9.87
N ILE A 35 27.29 4.55 11.08
CA ILE A 35 27.82 3.94 12.31
C ILE A 35 26.95 2.73 12.61
N THR A 36 27.38 1.57 12.15
CA THR A 36 26.68 0.30 12.32
C THR A 36 26.61 -0.08 13.80
N PRO A 37 25.45 -0.44 14.38
CA PRO A 37 25.34 -0.88 15.77
C PRO A 37 26.07 -2.21 16.00
N ARG A 38 27.15 -2.21 16.80
CA ARG A 38 27.91 -3.41 17.17
C ARG A 38 28.63 -3.25 18.52
N LYS A 39 28.94 -4.37 19.17
CA LYS A 39 29.63 -4.41 20.48
C LYS A 39 31.14 -4.17 20.39
N PHE A 40 31.75 -4.57 19.27
CA PHE A 40 33.18 -4.45 19.02
C PHE A 40 33.42 -3.86 17.63
N ASP A 41 34.48 -3.07 17.51
CA ASP A 41 35.03 -2.63 16.23
C ASP A 41 36.23 -3.52 15.88
N THR A 42 36.28 -4.00 14.64
CA THR A 42 37.51 -4.57 14.09
C THR A 42 38.46 -3.40 13.84
N VAL A 43 39.70 -3.49 14.30
CA VAL A 43 40.75 -2.48 14.13
C VAL A 43 42.06 -3.15 13.75
N GLN A 44 42.96 -2.40 13.12
CA GLN A 44 44.27 -2.91 12.73
C GLN A 44 45.18 -3.02 13.96
N ALA A 45 45.85 -4.16 14.15
CA ALA A 45 46.60 -4.49 15.36
C ALA A 45 47.92 -3.70 15.44
N SER A 46 48.58 -3.50 14.30
CA SER A 46 49.80 -2.70 14.15
C SER A 46 49.59 -1.20 14.37
N GLU A 47 48.38 -0.70 14.13
CA GLU A 47 48.05 0.73 14.12
C GLU A 47 47.08 1.14 15.22
N GLN A 48 47.16 0.53 16.40
CA GLN A 48 46.29 0.86 17.54
C GLN A 48 46.13 2.39 17.65
N PHE A 49 44.92 2.87 17.37
CA PHE A 49 44.46 4.25 17.45
C PHE A 49 44.81 5.22 16.31
N LYS A 50 45.42 4.80 15.19
CA LYS A 50 45.55 5.67 14.00
C LYS A 50 44.27 5.64 13.16
N GLY A 51 43.83 6.83 12.72
CA GLY A 51 42.67 6.96 11.83
C GLY A 51 43.01 6.54 10.41
N GLY A 52 42.10 5.84 9.73
CA GLY A 52 42.36 5.34 8.39
C GLY A 52 41.39 4.29 7.90
N ILE A 53 41.59 3.86 6.65
CA ILE A 53 40.89 2.72 6.05
C ILE A 53 41.46 1.44 6.67
N ILE A 54 40.59 0.57 7.16
CA ILE A 54 40.99 -0.73 7.70
C ILE A 54 41.24 -1.66 6.52
N THR A 55 42.47 -2.11 6.37
CA THR A 55 42.85 -3.08 5.33
C THR A 55 42.34 -4.49 5.68
N SER A 56 42.09 -5.31 4.67
CA SER A 56 41.53 -6.67 4.83
C SER A 56 42.59 -7.74 5.13
N ASP A 57 43.77 -7.37 5.60
CA ASP A 57 44.81 -8.34 5.96
C ASP A 57 44.43 -9.04 7.28
N ILE A 58 43.97 -10.28 7.17
CA ILE A 58 43.39 -11.06 8.28
C ILE A 58 44.41 -11.24 9.43
N GLY A 59 45.71 -11.23 9.15
CA GLY A 59 46.77 -11.40 10.15
C GLY A 59 46.99 -10.21 11.07
N ASP A 60 46.49 -9.02 10.69
CA ASP A 60 46.72 -7.75 11.40
C ASP A 60 45.42 -7.14 11.94
N LEU A 61 44.39 -7.96 12.22
CA LEU A 61 43.12 -7.50 12.76
C LEU A 61 42.95 -7.90 14.23
N THR A 62 42.43 -6.97 15.03
CA THR A 62 42.04 -7.21 16.43
C THR A 62 40.69 -6.57 16.74
N LEU A 63 40.10 -6.95 17.88
CA LEU A 63 38.80 -6.46 18.32
C LEU A 63 38.95 -5.39 19.40
N SER A 64 38.37 -4.23 19.16
CA SER A 64 38.29 -3.13 20.13
C SER A 64 36.88 -3.01 20.68
N LYS A 65 36.72 -3.01 22.00
CA LYS A 65 35.40 -2.87 22.65
C LYS A 65 34.86 -1.46 22.40
N ARG A 66 33.64 -1.38 21.87
CA ARG A 66 33.03 -0.09 21.54
C ARG A 66 32.49 0.61 22.79
N GLY A 67 32.84 1.89 22.93
CA GLY A 67 32.24 2.82 23.90
C GLY A 67 31.09 3.66 23.31
N ILE A 68 30.48 4.52 24.12
CA ILE A 68 29.48 5.47 23.63
C ILE A 68 30.14 6.42 22.63
N ARG A 69 29.51 6.58 21.46
CA ARG A 69 29.98 7.45 20.39
C ARG A 69 28.90 8.45 20.01
N THR A 70 29.21 9.73 20.16
CA THR A 70 28.38 10.83 19.66
C THR A 70 29.00 11.39 18.39
N SER A 71 28.21 11.49 17.32
CA SER A 71 28.65 12.08 16.05
C SER A 71 27.68 13.17 15.62
N PHE A 72 28.21 14.33 15.22
CA PHE A 72 27.44 15.40 14.62
C PHE A 72 27.65 15.38 13.11
N THR A 73 26.55 15.46 12.34
CA THR A 73 26.61 15.54 10.88
C THR A 73 26.06 16.89 10.44
N PHE A 74 26.91 17.70 9.83
CA PHE A 74 26.52 18.99 9.25
C PHE A 74 26.27 18.82 7.76
N ARG A 75 25.14 19.33 7.26
CA ARG A 75 24.77 19.26 5.84
C ARG A 75 24.36 20.65 5.37
N LYS A 76 24.91 21.07 4.22
CA LYS A 76 24.46 22.28 3.52
C LYS A 76 23.53 21.88 2.38
N VAL A 77 22.31 22.38 2.40
CA VAL A 77 21.36 22.19 1.31
C VAL A 77 21.74 23.14 0.16
N ARG A 78 21.76 22.63 -1.08
CA ARG A 78 22.04 23.45 -2.28
C ARG A 78 20.73 23.88 -2.92
N HIS A 79 20.58 25.17 -3.19
CA HIS A 79 19.38 25.73 -3.82
C HIS A 79 19.51 25.93 -5.35
N VAL A 80 20.71 25.73 -5.92
CA VAL A 80 20.99 25.86 -7.37
C VAL A 80 21.02 24.51 -8.10
N PRO A 81 20.67 24.46 -9.41
CA PRO A 81 20.70 23.24 -10.21
C PRO A 81 22.00 22.43 -10.03
N CYS A 82 21.87 21.11 -9.95
CA CYS A 82 22.99 20.20 -9.76
C CYS A 82 23.44 19.64 -11.10
N ASN A 83 24.74 19.65 -11.36
CA ASN A 83 25.41 19.10 -12.54
C ASN A 83 26.49 18.09 -12.15
N CYS A 84 26.29 17.35 -11.05
CA CYS A 84 27.25 16.35 -10.60
C CYS A 84 27.29 15.13 -11.54
N SER A 85 28.43 14.43 -11.58
CA SER A 85 28.60 13.23 -12.41
C SER A 85 27.77 12.02 -11.96
N TYR A 86 27.07 12.11 -10.83
CA TYR A 86 26.34 11.01 -10.19
C TYR A 86 24.83 11.06 -10.50
N THR A 87 24.48 11.15 -11.79
CA THR A 87 23.09 11.32 -12.26
C THR A 87 22.16 10.20 -11.77
N SER A 88 22.66 8.97 -11.67
CA SER A 88 21.91 7.78 -11.23
C SER A 88 21.43 7.84 -9.77
N VAL A 89 22.06 8.66 -8.92
CA VAL A 89 21.76 8.77 -7.48
C VAL A 89 21.50 10.22 -7.04
N CYS A 90 21.59 11.19 -7.95
CA CYS A 90 21.31 12.59 -7.68
C CYS A 90 19.80 12.86 -7.75
N ASP A 91 19.18 13.08 -6.59
CA ASP A 91 17.81 13.53 -6.39
C ASP A 91 17.36 14.72 -7.27
N ARG A 92 18.28 15.65 -7.57
CA ARG A 92 17.98 16.84 -8.39
C ARG A 92 18.11 16.63 -9.89
N GLN A 93 18.99 15.72 -10.33
CA GLN A 93 19.19 15.41 -11.75
C GLN A 93 18.31 14.26 -12.22
N ARG A 94 17.99 13.32 -11.33
CA ARG A 94 16.83 12.44 -11.50
C ARG A 94 15.62 13.35 -11.42
N LYS A 95 15.08 13.77 -12.56
CA LYS A 95 13.66 14.10 -12.64
C LYS A 95 12.90 12.81 -12.36
N ALA A 96 12.81 12.41 -11.10
CA ALA A 96 11.69 11.60 -10.68
C ALA A 96 10.49 12.53 -10.86
N THR A 97 9.84 12.47 -12.02
CA THR A 97 8.54 13.09 -12.17
C THR A 97 7.70 12.47 -11.07
N SER A 98 7.32 13.26 -10.08
CA SER A 98 6.44 12.81 -9.01
C SER A 98 5.25 12.11 -9.68
N PRO A 99 4.88 10.89 -9.27
CA PRO A 99 3.73 10.22 -9.85
C PRO A 99 2.54 11.17 -9.75
N CYS A 100 1.87 11.40 -10.87
CA CYS A 100 0.75 12.34 -10.96
C CYS A 100 -0.51 11.59 -11.35
N LEU A 101 -1.66 12.22 -11.11
CA LEU A 101 -2.93 11.70 -11.58
C LEU A 101 -2.90 11.55 -13.11
N PRO A 102 -3.41 10.43 -13.65
CA PRO A 102 -3.41 10.21 -15.08
C PRO A 102 -4.51 11.03 -15.77
N GLU A 103 -4.16 11.69 -16.87
CA GLU A 103 -5.12 12.46 -17.69
C GLU A 103 -5.57 11.68 -18.94
N SER A 104 -5.04 10.47 -19.15
CA SER A 104 -5.40 9.62 -20.28
C SER A 104 -5.33 8.13 -19.92
N SER A 105 -6.00 7.28 -20.69
CA SER A 105 -5.94 5.82 -20.54
C SER A 105 -4.52 5.26 -20.59
N LYS A 106 -3.63 5.88 -21.39
CA LYS A 106 -2.22 5.46 -21.49
C LYS A 106 -1.45 5.79 -20.21
N GLU A 107 -1.65 6.98 -19.65
CA GLU A 107 -1.03 7.38 -18.38
C GLU A 107 -1.55 6.54 -17.21
N ALA A 108 -2.86 6.24 -17.19
CA ALA A 108 -3.49 5.39 -16.20
C ALA A 108 -2.87 3.99 -16.16
N TRP A 109 -2.76 3.35 -17.33
CA TRP A 109 -2.13 2.04 -17.44
C TRP A 109 -0.64 2.07 -17.03
N GLN A 110 0.09 3.14 -17.34
CA GLN A 110 1.49 3.27 -16.93
C GLN A 110 1.63 3.39 -15.42
N LEU A 111 0.78 4.20 -14.76
CA LEU A 111 0.73 4.34 -13.32
C LEU A 111 0.43 2.99 -12.66
N GLU A 112 -0.60 2.29 -13.13
CA GLU A 112 -0.98 0.96 -12.63
C GLU A 112 0.11 -0.07 -12.86
N ARG A 113 0.78 -0.05 -14.01
CA ARG A 113 1.89 -0.97 -14.29
C ARG A 113 3.03 -0.80 -13.29
N GLU A 114 3.43 0.44 -13.01
CA GLU A 114 4.57 0.72 -12.13
C GLU A 114 4.20 0.56 -10.65
N HIS A 115 3.03 1.04 -10.24
CA HIS A 115 2.61 1.13 -8.84
C HIS A 115 1.60 0.06 -8.40
N VAL A 116 1.16 -0.83 -9.29
CA VAL A 116 0.30 -1.96 -8.92
C VAL A 116 0.95 -3.25 -9.42
N HIS A 117 1.00 -3.45 -10.74
CA HIS A 117 1.39 -4.74 -11.33
C HIS A 117 2.80 -5.15 -10.91
N ARG A 118 3.78 -4.27 -11.17
CA ARG A 118 5.18 -4.52 -10.84
C ARG A 118 5.40 -4.68 -9.34
N VAL A 119 4.72 -3.86 -8.53
CA VAL A 119 4.86 -3.92 -7.08
C VAL A 119 4.35 -5.25 -6.54
N TYR A 120 3.14 -5.68 -6.91
CA TYR A 120 2.57 -6.94 -6.43
C TYR A 120 3.38 -8.15 -6.87
N ASP A 121 3.91 -8.16 -8.10
CA ASP A 121 4.85 -9.20 -8.52
C ASP A 121 6.08 -9.25 -7.63
N LEU A 122 6.70 -8.10 -7.33
CA LEU A 122 7.91 -8.04 -6.50
C LEU A 122 7.66 -8.41 -5.03
N ILE A 123 6.48 -8.10 -4.49
CA ILE A 123 6.17 -8.34 -3.08
C ILE A 123 5.37 -9.62 -2.83
N ALA A 124 4.99 -10.39 -3.87
CA ALA A 124 4.03 -11.49 -3.81
C ALA A 124 4.27 -12.49 -2.66
N ARG A 125 5.51 -12.95 -2.48
CA ARG A 125 5.87 -13.91 -1.40
C ARG A 125 5.67 -13.31 -0.01
N HIS A 126 6.17 -12.09 0.22
CA HIS A 126 6.00 -11.39 1.49
C HIS A 126 4.53 -11.02 1.74
N PHE A 127 3.82 -10.54 0.71
CA PHE A 127 2.38 -10.30 0.74
C PHE A 127 1.63 -11.56 1.19
N SER A 128 1.94 -12.71 0.58
CA SER A 128 1.28 -13.97 0.87
C SER A 128 1.51 -14.44 2.31
N SER A 129 2.74 -14.28 2.84
CA SER A 129 3.11 -14.68 4.21
C SER A 129 2.43 -13.87 5.33
N THR A 130 1.82 -12.73 4.99
CA THR A 130 1.23 -11.80 5.97
C THR A 130 -0.30 -11.81 5.95
N ARG A 131 -0.93 -12.53 5.02
CA ARG A 131 -2.38 -12.43 4.73
C ARG A 131 -3.01 -13.81 4.55
N HIS A 132 -3.29 -14.46 5.67
CA HIS A 132 -3.90 -15.80 5.69
C HIS A 132 -5.37 -15.80 6.14
N SER A 133 -5.75 -14.98 7.12
CA SER A 133 -7.08 -15.07 7.76
C SER A 133 -8.20 -14.48 6.88
N PRO A 134 -9.15 -15.29 6.37
CA PRO A 134 -10.32 -14.82 5.62
C PRO A 134 -11.17 -13.84 6.43
N TRP A 135 -11.83 -12.90 5.74
CA TRP A 135 -12.78 -12.02 6.42
C TRP A 135 -14.14 -12.73 6.57
N PRO A 136 -14.77 -12.71 7.76
CA PRO A 136 -15.94 -13.54 8.05
C PRO A 136 -17.10 -13.37 7.07
N ARG A 137 -17.45 -12.14 6.70
CA ARG A 137 -18.57 -11.85 5.79
C ARG A 137 -18.38 -12.40 4.38
N ILE A 138 -17.13 -12.44 3.88
CA ILE A 138 -16.81 -13.05 2.59
C ILE A 138 -16.95 -14.57 2.69
N VAL A 139 -16.52 -15.16 3.81
CA VAL A 139 -16.71 -16.60 4.07
C VAL A 139 -18.18 -16.96 4.16
N GLU A 140 -18.98 -16.16 4.86
CA GLU A 140 -20.43 -16.33 4.95
C GLU A 140 -21.10 -16.26 3.58
N PHE A 141 -20.74 -15.27 2.75
CA PHE A 141 -21.23 -15.17 1.38
C PHE A 141 -20.93 -16.44 0.56
N LEU A 142 -19.67 -16.90 0.57
CA LEU A 142 -19.28 -18.10 -0.18
C LEU A 142 -19.94 -19.37 0.37
N LYS A 143 -20.12 -19.49 1.69
CA LYS A 143 -20.78 -20.65 2.30
C LYS A 143 -22.30 -20.67 2.07
N ALA A 144 -22.91 -19.52 1.82
CA ALA A 144 -24.34 -19.42 1.54
C ALA A 144 -24.69 -19.77 0.07
N LEU A 145 -23.70 -19.88 -0.82
CA LEU A 145 -23.93 -20.25 -2.21
C LEU A 145 -24.37 -21.72 -2.33
N PRO A 146 -25.28 -22.05 -3.27
CA PRO A 146 -25.69 -23.43 -3.51
C PRO A 146 -24.52 -24.36 -3.85
N SER A 147 -24.62 -25.61 -3.40
CA SER A 147 -23.67 -26.67 -3.74
C SER A 147 -23.54 -26.84 -5.26
N GLY A 148 -22.32 -26.97 -5.75
CA GLY A 148 -22.00 -27.06 -7.17
C GLY A 148 -21.96 -25.72 -7.92
N SER A 149 -22.13 -24.58 -7.24
CA SER A 149 -22.04 -23.28 -7.91
C SER A 149 -20.63 -23.02 -8.47
N ILE A 150 -20.56 -22.39 -9.65
CA ILE A 150 -19.32 -21.96 -10.31
C ILE A 150 -19.01 -20.53 -9.91
N VAL A 151 -17.82 -20.30 -9.34
CA VAL A 151 -17.45 -19.01 -8.73
C VAL A 151 -16.12 -18.50 -9.28
N ALA A 152 -16.08 -17.22 -9.66
CA ALA A 152 -14.85 -16.54 -10.03
C ALA A 152 -14.32 -15.66 -8.87
N ASP A 153 -13.02 -15.75 -8.57
CA ASP A 153 -12.31 -14.80 -7.69
C ASP A 153 -11.42 -13.90 -8.55
N ILE A 154 -11.93 -12.70 -8.89
CA ILE A 154 -11.27 -11.75 -9.78
C ILE A 154 -10.33 -10.88 -8.96
N GLY A 155 -9.02 -11.06 -9.16
CA GLY A 155 -7.96 -10.54 -8.29
C GLY A 155 -7.76 -11.43 -7.05
N CYS A 156 -7.62 -12.75 -7.28
CA CYS A 156 -7.58 -13.75 -6.22
C CYS A 156 -6.35 -13.65 -5.28
N GLY A 157 -5.34 -12.87 -5.66
CA GLY A 157 -4.10 -12.74 -4.93
C GLY A 157 -3.45 -14.10 -4.68
N ASN A 158 -3.16 -14.41 -3.42
CA ASN A 158 -2.57 -15.69 -3.02
C ASN A 158 -3.59 -16.84 -2.87
N GLY A 159 -4.81 -16.67 -3.38
CA GLY A 159 -5.87 -17.68 -3.31
C GLY A 159 -6.48 -17.82 -1.94
N LYS A 160 -6.53 -16.74 -1.16
CA LYS A 160 -7.04 -16.70 0.23
C LYS A 160 -8.46 -17.26 0.37
N TYR A 161 -9.30 -17.05 -0.64
CA TYR A 161 -10.71 -17.46 -0.64
C TYR A 161 -10.95 -18.73 -1.48
N LEU A 162 -9.98 -19.14 -2.30
CA LEU A 162 -10.06 -20.37 -3.06
C LEU A 162 -10.07 -21.57 -2.09
N GLY A 163 -11.05 -22.46 -2.26
CA GLY A 163 -11.18 -23.66 -1.43
C GLY A 163 -11.81 -23.47 -0.04
N ILE A 164 -12.33 -22.27 0.29
CA ILE A 164 -13.06 -22.04 1.55
C ILE A 164 -14.32 -22.92 1.66
N ASN A 165 -15.02 -23.10 0.55
CA ASN A 165 -16.16 -23.99 0.44
C ASN A 165 -15.85 -25.05 -0.62
N LYS A 166 -15.66 -26.30 -0.19
CA LYS A 166 -15.29 -27.43 -1.06
C LYS A 166 -16.43 -27.87 -1.98
N GLU A 167 -17.64 -27.40 -1.72
CA GLU A 167 -18.81 -27.68 -2.55
C GLU A 167 -18.91 -26.76 -3.77
N LEU A 168 -18.05 -25.73 -3.87
CA LEU A 168 -18.03 -24.79 -4.98
C LEU A 168 -16.93 -25.13 -5.99
N TYR A 169 -17.20 -24.87 -7.26
CA TYR A 169 -16.19 -24.88 -8.31
C TYR A 169 -15.60 -23.48 -8.45
N MET A 170 -14.51 -23.22 -7.75
CA MET A 170 -13.86 -21.90 -7.73
C MET A 170 -12.69 -21.81 -8.70
N ILE A 171 -12.63 -20.73 -9.47
CA ILE A 171 -11.49 -20.38 -10.31
C ILE A 171 -11.05 -18.95 -9.98
N GLY A 172 -9.76 -18.78 -9.67
CA GLY A 172 -9.17 -17.47 -9.43
C GLY A 172 -8.50 -16.90 -10.67
N CYS A 173 -8.41 -15.58 -10.74
CA CYS A 173 -7.46 -14.93 -11.63
C CYS A 173 -6.79 -13.74 -10.96
N ASP A 174 -5.53 -13.48 -11.31
CA ASP A 174 -4.81 -12.31 -10.84
C ASP A 174 -3.87 -11.79 -11.94
N ARG A 175 -3.54 -10.50 -11.90
CA ARG A 175 -2.59 -9.91 -12.85
C ARG A 175 -1.16 -10.34 -12.55
N SER A 176 -0.85 -10.61 -11.29
CA SER A 176 0.48 -10.99 -10.83
C SER A 176 0.75 -12.47 -11.09
N GLN A 177 1.75 -12.75 -11.94
CA GLN A 177 2.21 -14.11 -12.20
C GLN A 177 2.66 -14.79 -10.90
N ASN A 178 3.41 -14.08 -10.06
CA ASN A 178 3.95 -14.63 -8.81
C ASN A 178 2.86 -14.97 -7.78
N LEU A 179 1.74 -14.23 -7.75
CA LEU A 179 0.60 -14.57 -6.90
C LEU A 179 -0.16 -15.79 -7.43
N VAL A 180 -0.35 -15.89 -8.75
CA VAL A 180 -0.98 -17.07 -9.37
C VAL A 180 -0.12 -18.32 -9.19
N ASP A 181 1.21 -18.22 -9.25
CA ASP A 181 2.09 -19.36 -8.98
C ASP A 181 1.93 -19.87 -7.54
N ILE A 182 1.75 -18.98 -6.56
CA ILE A 182 1.43 -19.37 -5.17
C ILE A 182 0.08 -20.11 -5.10
N CYS A 183 -0.93 -19.71 -5.88
CA CYS A 183 -2.19 -20.44 -5.96
C CYS A 183 -1.99 -21.85 -6.52
N ARG A 184 -1.16 -22.00 -7.56
CA ARG A 184 -0.84 -23.31 -8.17
C ARG A 184 -0.08 -24.21 -7.21
N GLU A 185 0.89 -23.67 -6.47
CA GLU A 185 1.59 -24.39 -5.40
C GLU A 185 0.60 -24.94 -4.36
N ARG A 186 -0.47 -24.19 -4.06
CA ARG A 186 -1.58 -24.59 -3.18
C ARG A 186 -2.63 -25.48 -3.85
N GLN A 187 -2.40 -25.92 -5.09
CA GLN A 187 -3.30 -26.76 -5.88
C GLN A 187 -4.66 -26.11 -6.19
N PHE A 188 -4.72 -24.77 -6.23
CA PHE A 188 -5.91 -24.05 -6.65
C PHE A 188 -5.94 -23.80 -8.16
N GLN A 189 -7.15 -23.76 -8.73
CA GLN A 189 -7.37 -23.37 -10.12
C GLN A 189 -7.22 -21.85 -10.23
N ALA A 190 -6.11 -21.39 -10.79
CA ALA A 190 -5.85 -19.97 -10.99
C ALA A 190 -5.08 -19.68 -12.29
N LEU A 191 -5.38 -18.54 -12.91
CA LEU A 191 -4.73 -18.09 -14.14
C LEU A 191 -4.33 -16.61 -14.09
N VAL A 192 -3.39 -16.24 -14.94
CA VAL A 192 -2.96 -14.84 -15.08
C VAL A 192 -3.85 -14.14 -16.10
N CYS A 193 -4.54 -13.06 -15.71
CA CYS A 193 -5.26 -12.20 -16.65
C CYS A 193 -5.40 -10.75 -16.15
N ASP A 194 -5.93 -9.91 -17.02
CA ASP A 194 -6.36 -8.55 -16.66
C ASP A 194 -7.81 -8.62 -16.13
N ALA A 195 -8.11 -7.96 -15.01
CA ALA A 195 -9.47 -7.91 -14.46
C ALA A 195 -10.42 -7.04 -15.30
N LEU A 196 -9.89 -6.27 -16.27
CA LEU A 196 -10.68 -5.57 -17.28
C LEU A 196 -11.01 -6.43 -18.51
N SER A 197 -10.40 -7.61 -18.65
CA SER A 197 -10.63 -8.53 -19.76
C SER A 197 -10.27 -9.95 -19.35
N VAL A 198 -11.25 -10.62 -18.73
CA VAL A 198 -11.12 -11.96 -18.18
C VAL A 198 -11.45 -12.99 -19.28
N PRO A 199 -10.60 -14.00 -19.52
CA PRO A 199 -10.72 -14.93 -20.66
C PRO A 199 -11.80 -16.01 -20.45
N PHE A 200 -12.97 -15.63 -19.94
CA PHE A 200 -14.13 -16.49 -19.79
C PHE A 200 -15.32 -15.96 -20.59
N ARG A 201 -16.20 -16.89 -20.98
CA ARG A 201 -17.45 -16.56 -21.69
C ARG A 201 -18.37 -15.75 -20.77
N SER A 202 -19.18 -14.88 -21.37
CA SER A 202 -20.19 -14.14 -20.61
C SER A 202 -21.21 -15.11 -20.00
N GLY A 203 -21.74 -14.78 -18.83
CA GLY A 203 -22.83 -15.54 -18.22
C GLY A 203 -22.47 -16.95 -17.72
N CYS A 204 -21.20 -17.21 -17.39
CA CYS A 204 -20.76 -18.55 -16.99
C CYS A 204 -20.59 -18.77 -15.49
N PHE A 205 -20.66 -17.69 -14.68
CA PHE A 205 -20.51 -17.78 -13.24
C PHE A 205 -21.82 -17.52 -12.49
N ASP A 206 -22.04 -18.30 -11.44
CA ASP A 206 -23.16 -18.13 -10.52
C ASP A 206 -22.86 -17.02 -9.51
N ALA A 207 -21.58 -16.90 -9.15
CA ALA A 207 -21.09 -15.80 -8.34
C ALA A 207 -19.69 -15.33 -8.74
N CYS A 208 -19.39 -14.06 -8.50
CA CYS A 208 -18.06 -13.49 -8.61
C CYS A 208 -17.68 -12.81 -7.28
N ILE A 209 -16.42 -12.83 -6.90
CA ILE A 209 -15.89 -11.99 -5.83
C ILE A 209 -14.75 -11.12 -6.38
N SER A 210 -14.66 -9.89 -5.91
CA SER A 210 -13.57 -8.95 -6.23
C SER A 210 -13.18 -8.20 -4.96
N ILE A 211 -12.17 -8.72 -4.26
CA ILE A 211 -11.86 -8.32 -2.89
C ILE A 211 -10.54 -7.54 -2.85
N ALA A 212 -10.63 -6.23 -2.58
CA ALA A 212 -9.48 -5.32 -2.56
C ALA A 212 -8.72 -5.29 -3.89
N VAL A 213 -9.46 -5.05 -4.98
CA VAL A 213 -8.94 -5.06 -6.37
C VAL A 213 -9.26 -3.76 -7.08
N ILE A 214 -10.54 -3.38 -7.16
CA ILE A 214 -11.01 -2.25 -7.99
C ILE A 214 -10.36 -0.91 -7.59
N HIS A 215 -9.99 -0.74 -6.33
CA HIS A 215 -9.23 0.43 -5.87
C HIS A 215 -7.84 0.58 -6.50
N HIS A 216 -7.36 -0.39 -7.28
CA HIS A 216 -6.10 -0.29 -7.99
C HIS A 216 -6.23 0.34 -9.38
N PHE A 217 -7.44 0.59 -9.87
CA PHE A 217 -7.65 1.27 -11.15
C PHE A 217 -7.68 2.78 -10.97
N SER A 218 -6.87 3.45 -11.80
CA SER A 218 -6.46 4.83 -11.58
C SER A 218 -7.37 5.89 -12.18
N THR A 219 -8.43 5.47 -12.88
CA THR A 219 -9.48 6.35 -13.39
C THR A 219 -10.85 5.75 -13.14
N VAL A 220 -11.86 6.62 -13.11
CA VAL A 220 -13.26 6.21 -12.94
C VAL A 220 -13.69 5.25 -14.04
N GLU A 221 -13.31 5.52 -15.29
CA GLU A 221 -13.68 4.69 -16.45
C GLU A 221 -13.13 3.27 -16.32
N ARG A 222 -11.90 3.12 -15.81
CA ARG A 222 -11.28 1.80 -15.59
C ARG A 222 -11.92 1.07 -14.41
N ARG A 223 -12.32 1.78 -13.35
CA ARG A 223 -13.08 1.20 -12.23
C ARG A 223 -14.46 0.70 -12.69
N VAL A 224 -15.17 1.50 -13.49
CA VAL A 224 -16.46 1.10 -14.09
C VAL A 224 -16.28 -0.06 -15.06
N ALA A 225 -15.23 -0.07 -15.88
CA ALA A 225 -14.93 -1.19 -16.79
C ALA A 225 -14.68 -2.51 -16.04
N ALA A 226 -14.02 -2.45 -14.86
CA ALA A 226 -13.85 -3.64 -14.02
C ALA A 226 -15.19 -4.17 -13.48
N LEU A 227 -16.10 -3.27 -13.09
CA LEU A 227 -17.45 -3.65 -12.67
C LEU A 227 -18.27 -4.23 -13.83
N GLN A 228 -18.18 -3.64 -15.02
CA GLN A 228 -18.81 -4.16 -16.23
C GLN A 228 -18.31 -5.57 -16.56
N GLU A 229 -17.01 -5.81 -16.42
CA GLU A 229 -16.42 -7.12 -16.66
C GLU A 229 -16.89 -8.16 -15.64
N LEU A 230 -16.98 -7.79 -14.35
CA LEU A 230 -17.59 -8.65 -13.33
C LEU A 230 -19.05 -9.01 -13.67
N THR A 231 -19.86 -8.04 -14.09
CA THR A 231 -21.26 -8.28 -14.48
C THR A 231 -21.34 -9.13 -15.76
N ARG A 232 -20.45 -8.93 -16.73
CA ARG A 232 -20.40 -9.73 -17.96
C ARG A 232 -20.24 -11.23 -17.65
N LEU A 233 -19.40 -11.56 -16.67
CA LEU A 233 -19.10 -12.93 -16.25
C LEU A 233 -20.29 -13.62 -15.57
N LEU A 234 -21.13 -12.86 -14.86
CA LEU A 234 -22.31 -13.40 -14.17
C LEU A 234 -23.41 -13.82 -15.14
N ARG A 235 -24.02 -14.98 -14.87
CA ARG A 235 -25.32 -15.36 -15.46
C ARG A 235 -26.44 -14.45 -14.92
N PRO A 236 -27.59 -14.32 -15.62
CA PRO A 236 -28.77 -13.66 -15.04
C PRO A 236 -29.14 -14.27 -13.68
N GLY A 237 -29.40 -13.42 -12.69
CA GLY A 237 -29.62 -13.80 -11.30
C GLY A 237 -28.34 -14.14 -10.50
N GLY A 238 -27.17 -14.20 -11.15
CA GLY A 238 -25.87 -14.39 -10.49
C GLY A 238 -25.46 -13.17 -9.66
N GLN A 239 -24.62 -13.38 -8.64
CA GLN A 239 -24.28 -12.35 -7.65
C GLN A 239 -22.78 -12.02 -7.63
N ALA A 240 -22.41 -10.74 -7.52
CA ALA A 240 -21.03 -10.35 -7.23
C ALA A 240 -20.90 -9.69 -5.85
N LEU A 241 -19.85 -10.07 -5.12
CA LEU A 241 -19.42 -9.40 -3.89
C LEU A 241 -18.14 -8.60 -4.14
N ILE A 242 -18.22 -7.30 -3.89
CA ILE A 242 -17.13 -6.34 -4.12
C ILE A 242 -16.73 -5.72 -2.79
N TYR A 243 -15.42 -5.63 -2.54
CA TYR A 243 -14.82 -4.95 -1.39
C TYR A 243 -13.76 -3.96 -1.87
N VAL A 244 -13.89 -2.69 -1.48
CA VAL A 244 -12.91 -1.62 -1.78
C VAL A 244 -12.53 -0.88 -0.51
N TRP A 245 -11.35 -0.25 -0.50
CA TRP A 245 -10.89 0.48 0.69
C TRP A 245 -11.72 1.75 0.86
N ALA A 246 -12.19 2.01 2.08
CA ALA A 246 -12.90 3.23 2.42
C ALA A 246 -11.92 4.38 2.70
N MET A 247 -12.25 5.60 2.28
CA MET A 247 -11.60 6.82 2.75
C MET A 247 -11.86 6.98 4.26
N GLU A 248 -13.08 6.66 4.70
CA GLU A 248 -13.57 6.71 6.07
C GLU A 248 -13.07 5.52 6.89
N GLN A 249 -11.83 5.60 7.37
CA GLN A 249 -11.25 4.58 8.25
C GLN A 249 -11.78 4.63 9.69
N GLU A 250 -12.60 5.63 10.01
CA GLU A 250 -13.45 5.70 11.20
C GLU A 250 -14.89 5.92 10.73
N TYR A 251 -15.80 5.03 11.15
CA TYR A 251 -17.20 5.07 10.71
C TYR A 251 -18.11 4.86 11.92
N LYS A 252 -19.13 5.72 12.07
CA LYS A 252 -20.05 5.71 13.22
C LYS A 252 -19.31 5.63 14.58
N ASN A 253 -18.28 6.46 14.75
CA ASN A 253 -17.39 6.53 15.93
C ASN A 253 -16.63 5.23 16.25
N GLN A 254 -16.49 4.33 15.27
CA GLN A 254 -15.69 3.12 15.41
C GLN A 254 -14.51 3.13 14.43
N LYS A 255 -13.30 3.01 14.98
CA LYS A 255 -12.08 2.90 14.19
C LYS A 255 -11.95 1.53 13.54
N SER A 256 -11.56 1.52 12.28
CA SER A 256 -11.29 0.29 11.53
C SER A 256 -10.12 -0.49 12.13
N SER A 257 -9.99 -1.76 11.75
CA SER A 257 -8.81 -2.58 12.07
C SER A 257 -7.50 -1.96 11.55
N TYR A 258 -7.56 -1.20 10.46
CA TYR A 258 -6.41 -0.52 9.86
C TYR A 258 -5.82 0.55 10.78
N LEU A 259 -6.67 1.39 11.40
CA LEU A 259 -6.22 2.44 12.33
C LEU A 259 -5.82 1.88 13.70
N ARG A 260 -6.47 0.81 14.17
CA ARG A 260 -6.24 0.29 15.53
C ARG A 260 -4.82 -0.28 15.73
N GLY A 261 -4.17 -0.73 14.66
CA GLY A 261 -2.89 -1.46 14.76
C GLY A 261 -3.07 -2.79 15.50
N SER A 262 -2.14 -3.74 15.35
CA SER A 262 -2.13 -4.93 16.20
C SER A 262 -1.73 -4.50 17.62
N LYS A 263 -2.71 -4.15 18.45
CA LYS A 263 -2.55 -4.20 19.90
C LYS A 263 -2.62 -5.68 20.27
N THR A 264 -1.48 -6.32 20.45
CA THR A 264 -1.41 -7.46 21.38
C THR A 264 -1.97 -6.99 22.71
N SER A 265 -3.00 -7.69 23.14
CA SER A 265 -3.74 -7.59 24.40
C SER A 265 -2.91 -7.12 25.60
N HIS A 266 -3.25 -5.95 26.13
CA HIS A 266 -3.38 -5.68 27.57
C HIS A 266 -4.04 -4.29 27.71
N GLU A 267 -5.00 -4.19 28.64
CA GLU A 267 -5.74 -2.98 29.07
C GLU A 267 -6.86 -2.55 28.08
N ASP A 268 -8.17 -2.58 28.40
CA ASP A 268 -8.85 -2.46 29.69
C ASP A 268 -10.06 -3.41 29.79
N LYS A 269 -10.05 -4.29 30.80
CA LYS A 269 -11.27 -4.69 31.49
C LYS A 269 -11.46 -3.67 32.61
N LYS A 270 -12.49 -2.84 32.52
CA LYS A 270 -13.12 -2.29 33.72
C LYS A 270 -14.59 -2.65 33.71
N GLU A 271 -14.94 -3.28 34.82
CA GLU A 271 -16.21 -3.86 35.16
C GLU A 271 -17.31 -2.79 35.29
N ILE A 272 -18.47 -3.20 34.79
CA ILE A 272 -19.82 -3.01 35.32
C ILE A 272 -19.87 -2.36 36.71
N ASN A 273 -20.66 -1.29 36.83
CA ASN A 273 -21.59 -1.16 37.97
C ASN A 273 -22.94 -0.64 37.45
N SER A 274 -23.98 -1.35 37.88
CA SER A 274 -25.40 -1.03 37.73
C SER A 274 -25.76 0.21 38.54
N ASP A 275 -26.78 0.96 38.09
CA ASP A 275 -28.03 1.05 38.85
C ASP A 275 -29.14 1.77 38.03
N THR A 276 -30.35 1.33 38.32
CA THR A 276 -31.61 1.48 37.58
C THR A 276 -32.46 2.60 38.19
N SER A 277 -33.19 3.40 37.37
CA SER A 277 -34.64 3.69 37.56
C SER A 277 -35.18 4.85 36.69
N THR A 278 -36.12 4.50 35.81
CA THR A 278 -37.42 5.13 35.43
C THR A 278 -37.62 6.64 35.16
N GLU A 279 -38.24 6.87 33.98
CA GLU A 279 -39.34 7.79 33.59
C GLU A 279 -39.27 9.30 33.91
N GLU A 280 -39.40 10.14 32.86
CA GLU A 280 -40.63 10.92 32.60
C GLU A 280 -40.58 11.67 31.26
N LEU A 281 -41.73 11.68 30.58
CA LEU A 281 -42.08 12.51 29.42
C LEU A 281 -42.16 13.99 29.82
N LEU A 282 -41.88 14.92 28.89
CA LEU A 282 -42.67 16.15 28.70
C LEU A 282 -42.21 16.91 27.44
N GLU A 283 -43.19 17.26 26.62
CA GLU A 283 -43.14 18.20 25.50
C GLU A 283 -42.77 19.61 25.96
N ASN A 284 -42.11 20.40 25.10
CA ASN A 284 -42.68 21.65 24.56
C ASN A 284 -41.70 22.45 23.69
N GLN A 285 -42.18 22.71 22.46
CA GLN A 285 -42.31 24.00 21.78
C GLN A 285 -41.07 24.84 21.38
N MET A 286 -41.10 25.17 20.09
CA MET A 286 -40.38 26.23 19.38
C MET A 286 -40.63 27.63 19.99
N PRO A 287 -39.86 28.62 19.54
CA PRO A 287 -40.50 29.81 18.99
C PRO A 287 -40.03 30.15 17.58
N ASP A 288 -41.04 30.53 16.81
CA ASP A 288 -41.04 31.23 15.52
C ASP A 288 -40.57 32.69 15.67
N GLY A 289 -40.17 33.30 14.56
CA GLY A 289 -39.76 34.70 14.49
C GLY A 289 -39.02 35.04 13.21
N GLY A 290 -39.77 35.19 12.11
CA GLY A 290 -39.25 35.57 10.79
C GLY A 290 -38.88 37.05 10.62
N SER A 291 -38.33 37.37 9.44
CA SER A 291 -38.70 38.54 8.61
C SER A 291 -37.72 38.69 7.41
N GLU A 292 -38.30 38.53 6.23
CA GLU A 292 -38.24 39.38 5.03
C GLU A 292 -36.95 39.63 4.20
N ASP A 293 -37.15 39.29 2.93
CA ASP A 293 -36.56 39.72 1.66
C ASP A 293 -35.92 41.12 1.59
N LEU A 294 -34.87 41.25 0.75
CA LEU A 294 -34.87 42.17 -0.41
C LEU A 294 -33.60 42.04 -1.27
N ALA A 295 -33.83 42.21 -2.58
CA ALA A 295 -32.93 41.89 -3.67
C ALA A 295 -31.94 43.02 -4.07
N SER A 296 -30.98 42.59 -4.90
CA SER A 296 -30.23 43.32 -5.92
C SER A 296 -28.92 44.01 -5.52
N SER A 297 -27.83 43.60 -6.17
CA SER A 297 -27.02 44.47 -7.03
C SER A 297 -25.88 43.69 -7.70
N VAL A 298 -25.82 43.82 -9.02
CA VAL A 298 -24.71 43.39 -9.88
C VAL A 298 -23.64 44.49 -9.88
N PRO A 299 -22.35 44.13 -10.00
CA PRO A 299 -21.53 44.85 -10.98
C PRO A 299 -20.63 43.92 -11.83
N SER A 300 -20.92 43.94 -13.13
CA SER A 300 -20.01 44.27 -14.24
C SER A 300 -18.58 43.73 -14.26
N THR A 301 -18.35 42.82 -15.21
CA THR A 301 -17.19 42.74 -16.14
C THR A 301 -15.82 43.22 -15.65
N VAL A 302 -14.93 42.25 -15.40
CA VAL A 302 -13.48 42.44 -15.50
C VAL A 302 -12.94 41.48 -16.56
N ASN A 303 -12.39 42.05 -17.62
CA ASN A 303 -11.63 41.38 -18.68
C ASN A 303 -10.46 40.59 -18.08
N ILE A 304 -10.47 39.27 -18.17
CA ILE A 304 -9.29 38.44 -17.95
C ILE A 304 -8.74 38.04 -19.31
N LYS A 305 -7.58 38.61 -19.65
CA LYS A 305 -6.76 38.20 -20.78
C LYS A 305 -6.42 36.71 -20.63
N GLU A 306 -6.67 35.95 -21.70
CA GLU A 306 -6.18 34.59 -21.86
C GLU A 306 -4.64 34.60 -21.86
N GLU A 307 -4.05 34.22 -20.72
CA GLU A 307 -2.72 33.60 -20.71
C GLU A 307 -2.91 32.10 -20.51
N GLY A 308 -2.50 31.33 -21.51
CA GLY A 308 -2.61 29.87 -21.54
C GLY A 308 -1.89 29.23 -20.35
N CYS A 309 -2.67 28.86 -19.33
CA CYS A 309 -2.20 28.04 -18.23
C CYS A 309 -2.26 26.58 -18.66
N LYS A 310 -1.10 25.98 -18.95
CA LYS A 310 -1.00 24.51 -19.06
C LYS A 310 -1.56 23.89 -17.77
N PRO A 311 -2.44 22.87 -17.82
CA PRO A 311 -2.98 22.27 -16.61
C PRO A 311 -1.81 21.77 -15.75
N ARG A 312 -1.76 22.24 -14.50
CA ARG A 312 -0.79 21.74 -13.52
C ARG A 312 -1.19 20.32 -13.16
N LYS A 313 -0.41 19.33 -13.62
CA LYS A 313 -0.57 17.93 -13.21
C LYS A 313 -0.55 17.83 -11.68
N VAL A 314 -1.59 17.22 -11.12
CA VAL A 314 -1.74 17.02 -9.67
C VAL A 314 -0.85 15.85 -9.24
N GLU A 315 0.08 16.09 -8.33
CA GLU A 315 0.97 15.05 -7.79
C GLU A 315 0.22 14.13 -6.81
N LEU A 316 0.55 12.84 -6.84
CA LEU A 316 -0.01 11.82 -5.94
C LEU A 316 0.67 11.88 -4.57
N PRO A 317 -0.07 12.12 -3.48
CA PRO A 317 0.49 12.10 -2.14
C PRO A 317 0.86 10.68 -1.71
N VAL A 318 1.96 10.57 -0.96
CA VAL A 318 2.34 9.32 -0.28
C VAL A 318 1.64 9.24 1.08
N HIS A 319 0.84 8.21 1.28
CA HIS A 319 0.10 7.98 2.51
C HIS A 319 1.02 7.48 3.64
N THR A 320 0.78 7.94 4.87
CA THR A 320 1.42 7.40 6.07
C THR A 320 0.58 6.24 6.60
N ASN A 321 1.13 5.03 6.57
CA ASN A 321 0.38 3.84 7.01
C ASN A 321 -0.22 4.01 8.43
N ARG A 322 -1.47 3.56 8.59
CA ARG A 322 -2.25 3.62 9.84
C ARG A 322 -2.66 5.03 10.29
N THR A 323 -2.74 5.98 9.36
CA THR A 323 -3.39 7.27 9.59
C THR A 323 -4.66 7.39 8.76
N CYS A 324 -5.44 8.45 8.99
CA CYS A 324 -6.56 8.79 8.11
C CYS A 324 -6.07 9.12 6.68
N PHE A 325 -6.92 8.86 5.69
CA PHE A 325 -6.69 9.31 4.32
C PHE A 325 -7.09 10.78 4.18
N HIS A 326 -6.29 11.55 3.44
CA HIS A 326 -6.53 12.98 3.18
C HIS A 326 -6.77 13.26 1.68
N SER A 327 -6.72 12.21 0.86
CA SER A 327 -6.99 12.22 -0.58
C SER A 327 -7.48 10.83 -0.97
N GLN A 328 -8.32 10.75 -2.01
CA GLN A 328 -8.81 9.47 -2.55
C GLN A 328 -7.71 8.73 -3.30
N ASP A 329 -6.90 9.44 -4.08
CA ASP A 329 -5.82 8.86 -4.89
C ASP A 329 -4.48 9.00 -4.18
N VAL A 330 -3.92 7.87 -3.74
CA VAL A 330 -2.74 7.87 -2.87
C VAL A 330 -1.76 6.76 -3.22
N LEU A 331 -0.49 6.99 -2.89
CA LEU A 331 0.55 5.98 -2.87
C LEU A 331 0.73 5.41 -1.46
N VAL A 332 0.40 4.13 -1.27
CA VAL A 332 0.49 3.42 0.02
C VAL A 332 1.81 2.64 0.11
N PRO A 333 2.72 2.98 1.05
CA PRO A 333 4.02 2.34 1.16
C PRO A 333 3.93 0.92 1.73
N TRP A 334 4.66 -0.01 1.12
CA TRP A 334 4.85 -1.38 1.55
C TRP A 334 6.30 -1.63 1.92
N HIS A 335 6.54 -2.02 3.18
CA HIS A 335 7.89 -2.24 3.70
C HIS A 335 8.17 -3.75 3.73
N LEU A 336 9.20 -4.22 3.01
CA LEU A 336 9.65 -5.61 3.08
C LEU A 336 10.47 -5.84 4.36
N LYS A 337 9.82 -6.13 5.49
CA LYS A 337 10.61 -6.52 6.68
C LYS A 337 11.27 -7.87 6.41
N GLY A 338 12.61 -7.90 6.38
CA GLY A 338 13.36 -9.15 6.29
C GLY A 338 13.00 -10.04 7.48
N ASN A 339 12.53 -11.25 7.22
CA ASN A 339 12.20 -12.21 8.28
C ASN A 339 13.53 -12.80 8.79
N PRO A 340 13.94 -12.64 10.05
CA PRO A 340 15.26 -13.09 10.52
C PRO A 340 15.46 -14.62 10.60
N GLY A 341 14.58 -15.45 10.05
CA GLY A 341 14.43 -16.82 10.55
C GLY A 341 14.12 -17.96 9.59
N LYS A 342 14.06 -17.79 8.25
CA LYS A 342 13.67 -18.94 7.39
C LYS A 342 14.50 -19.26 6.14
N ASP A 343 15.47 -18.46 5.76
CA ASP A 343 16.43 -18.83 4.71
C ASP A 343 17.83 -18.96 5.30
N LYS A 344 18.11 -20.07 6.00
CA LYS A 344 19.47 -20.53 6.24
C LYS A 344 19.72 -21.75 5.36
N ALA A 345 20.11 -21.50 4.11
CA ALA A 345 21.00 -22.42 3.43
C ALA A 345 22.32 -22.43 4.22
N VAL A 346 22.81 -23.63 4.51
CA VAL A 346 24.06 -23.85 5.25
C VAL A 346 25.21 -23.39 4.35
N GLU A 347 25.81 -22.25 4.67
CA GLU A 347 27.10 -21.80 4.13
C GLU A 347 28.10 -21.66 5.29
N PRO A 348 29.39 -21.99 5.08
CA PRO A 348 30.38 -22.10 6.15
C PRO A 348 30.73 -20.71 6.70
N PHE A 349 30.77 -20.61 8.03
CA PHE A 349 31.36 -19.55 8.85
C PHE A 349 31.92 -18.31 8.10
N GLY A 350 31.11 -17.25 8.01
CA GLY A 350 31.49 -15.94 7.46
C GLY A 350 30.58 -14.82 7.99
N LEU A 351 31.13 -13.62 8.13
CA LEU A 351 30.65 -12.48 8.91
C LEU A 351 29.16 -12.10 8.72
N ALA A 352 28.45 -11.93 9.83
CA ALA A 352 27.10 -11.36 9.88
C ALA A 352 27.11 -9.86 9.48
N GLY A 353 26.71 -9.56 8.25
CA GLY A 353 26.41 -8.20 7.79
C GLY A 353 25.08 -7.68 8.36
N CYS A 354 25.04 -6.39 8.73
CA CYS A 354 23.79 -5.72 9.10
C CYS A 354 22.84 -5.60 7.89
N PRO A 355 21.51 -5.79 8.08
CA PRO A 355 20.54 -5.72 6.99
C PRO A 355 20.42 -4.29 6.45
N ASP A 356 20.41 -4.19 5.12
CA ASP A 356 20.09 -3.00 4.33
C ASP A 356 18.74 -2.41 4.76
N PRO A 357 18.49 -1.07 4.73
CA PRO A 357 17.13 -0.56 4.88
C PRO A 357 16.26 -1.22 3.80
N SER A 358 15.31 -2.04 4.25
CA SER A 358 14.42 -2.78 3.39
C SER A 358 13.79 -1.90 2.31
N PRO A 359 13.74 -2.34 1.04
CA PRO A 359 13.11 -1.57 0.00
C PRO A 359 11.63 -1.29 0.33
N VAL A 360 11.22 -0.04 0.10
CA VAL A 360 9.83 0.42 0.25
C VAL A 360 9.20 0.55 -1.12
N PHE A 361 8.10 -0.17 -1.33
CA PHE A 361 7.34 -0.13 -2.57
C PHE A 361 6.11 0.74 -2.41
N HIS A 362 5.79 1.59 -3.38
CA HIS A 362 4.65 2.49 -3.31
C HIS A 362 3.52 1.94 -4.19
N ARG A 363 2.40 1.58 -3.55
CA ARG A 363 1.25 1.00 -4.24
C ARG A 363 0.18 2.04 -4.50
N TYR A 364 -0.32 2.14 -5.71
CA TYR A 364 -1.42 3.04 -6.00
C TYR A 364 -2.75 2.50 -5.44
N TYR A 365 -3.52 3.37 -4.80
CA TYR A 365 -4.87 3.11 -4.32
C TYR A 365 -5.77 4.32 -4.60
N HIS A 366 -6.99 4.03 -5.05
CA HIS A 366 -8.14 4.90 -4.96
C HIS A 366 -9.00 4.46 -3.77
N VAL A 367 -9.01 5.22 -2.68
CA VAL A 367 -9.89 4.97 -1.54
C VAL A 367 -11.25 5.61 -1.77
N PHE A 368 -12.30 4.81 -1.63
CA PHE A 368 -13.67 5.19 -1.99
C PHE A 368 -14.33 5.96 -0.86
N CYS A 369 -15.06 7.00 -1.20
CA CYS A 369 -15.94 7.70 -0.25
C CYS A 369 -17.27 6.97 -0.08
N ASP A 370 -18.00 7.27 0.99
CA ASP A 370 -19.37 6.79 1.21
C ASP A 370 -20.27 7.05 -0.02
N GLY A 371 -20.96 6.01 -0.49
CA GLY A 371 -21.84 6.05 -1.66
C GLY A 371 -21.15 5.98 -3.04
N GLU A 372 -19.82 6.10 -3.14
CA GLU A 372 -19.14 6.12 -4.45
C GLU A 372 -19.21 4.76 -5.16
N LEU A 373 -19.07 3.66 -4.42
CA LEU A 373 -19.12 2.32 -4.98
C LEU A 373 -20.53 2.01 -5.48
N GLU A 374 -21.56 2.41 -4.74
CA GLU A 374 -22.96 2.27 -5.09
C GLU A 374 -23.29 3.05 -6.36
N ALA A 375 -22.87 4.32 -6.45
CA ALA A 375 -23.05 5.13 -7.64
C ALA A 375 -22.38 4.50 -8.87
N SER A 376 -21.17 3.96 -8.70
CA SER A 376 -20.45 3.24 -9.77
C SER A 376 -21.18 1.97 -10.21
N CYS A 377 -21.77 1.22 -9.27
CA CYS A 377 -22.59 0.05 -9.57
C CYS A 377 -23.92 0.42 -10.25
N GLN A 378 -24.57 1.51 -9.85
CA GLN A 378 -25.84 1.99 -10.41
C GLN A 378 -25.67 2.52 -11.84
N ALA A 379 -24.47 2.94 -12.23
CA ALA A 379 -24.16 3.29 -13.61
C ALA A 379 -24.20 2.08 -14.56
N LEU A 380 -24.23 0.85 -14.03
CA LEU A 380 -24.41 -0.37 -14.83
C LEU A 380 -25.91 -0.58 -15.08
N GLY A 381 -26.31 -0.73 -16.34
CA GLY A 381 -27.73 -0.83 -16.73
C GLY A 381 -28.38 -2.19 -16.45
N ASP A 382 -27.61 -3.22 -16.12
CA ASP A 382 -28.05 -4.62 -16.04
C ASP A 382 -27.81 -5.26 -14.65
N VAL A 383 -27.77 -4.44 -13.59
CA VAL A 383 -27.59 -4.92 -12.21
C VAL A 383 -28.57 -4.29 -11.23
N SER A 384 -28.79 -5.00 -10.13
CA SER A 384 -29.46 -4.49 -8.93
C SER A 384 -28.54 -4.63 -7.72
N ILE A 385 -28.49 -3.61 -6.86
CA ILE A 385 -27.76 -3.67 -5.60
C ILE A 385 -28.65 -4.37 -4.57
N LEU A 386 -28.22 -5.53 -4.08
CA LEU A 386 -28.93 -6.29 -3.05
C LEU A 386 -28.59 -5.79 -1.64
N LYS A 387 -27.30 -5.48 -1.41
CA LYS A 387 -26.79 -5.00 -0.12
C LYS A 387 -25.63 -4.03 -0.35
N SER A 388 -25.60 -2.94 0.42
CA SER A 388 -24.39 -2.13 0.62
C SER A 388 -24.13 -1.98 2.11
N TYR A 389 -22.85 -2.07 2.51
CA TYR A 389 -22.45 -1.94 3.91
C TYR A 389 -20.96 -1.59 4.07
N TYR A 390 -20.65 -1.06 5.24
CA TYR A 390 -19.28 -0.83 5.71
C TYR A 390 -18.75 -2.04 6.49
N ASP A 391 -17.52 -2.46 6.22
CA ASP A 391 -16.84 -3.54 6.94
C ASP A 391 -15.36 -3.24 7.19
N GLN A 392 -15.04 -2.88 8.44
CA GLN A 392 -13.67 -2.73 8.95
C GLN A 392 -12.72 -1.88 8.06
N GLY A 393 -13.20 -0.73 7.56
CA GLY A 393 -12.41 0.16 6.69
C GLY A 393 -12.59 -0.12 5.20
N ASN A 394 -13.65 -0.83 4.82
CA ASN A 394 -13.98 -1.14 3.44
C ASN A 394 -15.45 -0.82 3.15
N TRP A 395 -15.72 -0.28 1.96
CA TRP A 395 -17.05 -0.22 1.38
C TRP A 395 -17.32 -1.50 0.59
N CYS A 396 -18.51 -2.06 0.78
CA CYS A 396 -18.84 -3.40 0.29
C CYS A 396 -20.21 -3.39 -0.39
N VAL A 397 -20.30 -3.97 -1.58
CA VAL A 397 -21.55 -4.11 -2.32
C VAL A 397 -21.75 -5.57 -2.73
N VAL A 398 -22.97 -6.07 -2.53
CA VAL A 398 -23.47 -7.30 -3.18
C VAL A 398 -24.42 -6.85 -4.27
N LEU A 399 -24.05 -7.12 -5.53
CA LEU A 399 -24.90 -6.87 -6.70
C LEU A 399 -25.42 -8.19 -7.26
N GLN A 400 -26.54 -8.11 -7.96
CA GLN A 400 -27.12 -9.21 -8.73
C GLN A 400 -27.35 -8.75 -10.16
N LYS A 401 -26.98 -9.59 -11.13
CA LYS A 401 -27.28 -9.35 -12.54
C LYS A 401 -28.76 -9.59 -12.81
N VAL A 402 -29.40 -8.65 -13.50
CA VAL A 402 -30.83 -8.72 -13.87
C VAL A 402 -31.05 -9.60 -15.09
#